data_AF-A0A0M4U4A9-F1
#
_entry.id   AF-A0A0M4U4A9-F1
#
_cell.length_a   1.000
_cell.length_b   1.000
_cell.length_c   1.000
_cell.angle_alpha   90.00
_cell.angle_beta   90.00
_cell.angle_gamma   90.00
#
_symmetry.space_group_name_H-M   'P 1'
#
loop_
_entity.id
_entity.type
_entity.pdbx_description
1 polymer ?
#
loop_
_entity_poly.entity_id
_entity_poly.type
_entity_poly.pdbx_seq_one_letter_code
_entity_poly.pdbx_strand_id
1 'polypeptide(L)'
;METISVIPTLISVLSVCIASLIYMNSREAVKNTKENLKQSQDKYLYELRLNALKATKEVEMTWQKAINDLYHEKDRIKNIGNNINLEIREMLDDLESGLLKPSLEHIVEMRKKLEEGFDDITEEEGKLIIRKMEIMSVELRHTQEQSIKKYQLLYDKMKDI
;
A
#
# COMPACT_ATOMS: atom_id res chain seq x y z
N MET A 1 82.62 1.51 -18.24
CA MET A 1 81.40 0.88 -17.70
C MET A 1 80.41 1.99 -17.45
N GLU A 2 79.37 2.10 -18.27
CA GLU A 2 78.27 3.03 -17.98
C GLU A 2 77.48 2.43 -16.81
N THR A 3 77.57 3.07 -15.65
CA THR A 3 76.71 2.77 -14.51
C THR A 3 75.30 3.22 -14.87
N ILE A 4 74.46 2.28 -15.30
CA ILE A 4 73.03 2.52 -15.47
C ILE A 4 72.51 3.06 -14.13
N SER A 5 72.01 4.29 -14.14
CA SER A 5 71.47 4.94 -12.93
C SER A 5 70.26 4.13 -12.47
N VAL A 6 70.41 3.42 -11.35
CA VAL A 6 69.39 2.49 -10.81
C VAL A 6 68.27 3.25 -10.08
N ILE A 7 68.55 4.47 -9.61
CA ILE A 7 67.66 5.28 -8.77
C ILE A 7 66.41 5.77 -9.52
N PRO A 8 66.49 6.34 -10.75
CA PRO A 8 65.31 6.77 -11.51
C PRO A 8 64.39 5.60 -11.85
N THR A 9 64.96 4.44 -12.19
CA THR A 9 64.22 3.21 -12.50
C THR A 9 63.44 2.73 -11.27
N LEU A 10 64.06 2.75 -10.08
CA LEU A 10 63.42 2.38 -8.82
C LEU A 10 62.26 3.32 -8.45
N ILE A 11 62.42 4.62 -8.66
CA ILE A 11 61.37 5.62 -8.43
C ILE A 11 60.19 5.40 -9.39
N SER A 12 60.46 5.06 -10.66
CA SER A 12 59.41 4.77 -11.64
C SER A 12 58.59 3.53 -11.27
N VAL A 13 59.24 2.47 -10.79
CA VAL A 13 58.55 1.23 -10.36
C VAL A 13 57.73 1.49 -9.11
N LEU A 14 58.26 2.22 -8.12
CA LEU A 14 57.51 2.63 -6.93
C LEU A 14 56.29 3.49 -7.27
N SER A 15 56.44 4.42 -8.21
CA SER A 15 55.33 5.24 -8.72
C SER A 15 54.22 4.39 -9.32
N VAL A 16 54.56 3.41 -10.17
CA VAL A 16 53.59 2.49 -10.77
C VAL A 16 52.92 1.61 -9.71
N CYS A 17 53.67 1.12 -8.71
CA CYS A 17 53.11 0.34 -7.61
C CYS A 17 52.12 1.16 -6.76
N ILE A 18 52.47 2.40 -6.41
CA ILE A 18 51.59 3.31 -5.66
C ILE A 18 50.34 3.62 -6.48
N ALA A 19 50.48 3.95 -7.77
CA ALA A 19 49.36 4.21 -8.66
C ALA A 19 48.44 2.99 -8.78
N SER A 20 49.01 1.78 -8.86
CA SER A 20 48.27 0.52 -8.92
C SER A 20 47.50 0.24 -7.62
N LEU A 21 48.11 0.50 -6.45
CA LEU A 21 47.45 0.38 -5.15
C LEU A 21 46.30 1.38 -4.99
N ILE A 22 46.49 2.64 -5.39
CA ILE A 22 45.43 3.66 -5.39
C ILE A 22 44.28 3.22 -6.31
N TYR A 23 44.59 2.71 -7.49
CA TYR A 23 43.60 2.22 -8.43
C TYR A 23 42.80 1.04 -7.85
N MET A 24 43.48 0.04 -7.25
CA MET A 24 42.82 -1.10 -6.59
C MET A 24 41.89 -0.65 -5.46
N ASN A 25 42.35 0.22 -4.56
CA ASN A 25 41.52 0.77 -3.49
C ASN A 25 40.32 1.56 -4.02
N SER A 26 40.50 2.38 -5.06
CA SER A 26 39.41 3.14 -5.66
C SER A 26 38.35 2.23 -6.29
N ARG A 27 38.77 1.13 -6.94
CA ARG A 27 37.87 0.16 -7.55
C ARG A 27 37.06 -0.59 -6.49
N GLU A 28 37.69 -0.95 -5.38
CA GLU A 28 37.05 -1.62 -4.25
C GLU A 28 36.07 -0.70 -3.53
N ALA A 29 36.44 0.58 -3.33
CA ALA A 29 35.53 1.60 -2.81
C ALA A 29 34.30 1.78 -3.69
N VAL A 30 34.46 1.89 -5.02
CA VAL A 30 33.34 2.01 -5.97
C VAL A 30 32.46 0.76 -5.94
N LYS A 31 33.05 -0.43 -5.82
CA LYS A 31 32.28 -1.69 -5.72
C LYS A 31 31.44 -1.71 -4.44
N ASN A 32 32.03 -1.36 -3.29
CA ASN A 32 31.32 -1.27 -2.01
C ASN A 32 30.20 -0.22 -2.05
N THR A 33 30.43 0.94 -2.67
CA THR A 33 29.37 1.95 -2.84
C THR A 33 28.21 1.43 -3.69
N LYS A 34 28.49 0.70 -4.78
CA LYS A 34 27.44 0.10 -5.63
C LYS A 34 26.64 -0.97 -4.89
N GLU A 35 27.31 -1.83 -4.12
CA GLU A 35 26.64 -2.87 -3.31
C GLU A 35 25.76 -2.25 -2.22
N ASN A 36 26.25 -1.24 -1.51
CA ASN A 36 25.47 -0.51 -0.50
C ASN A 36 24.26 0.21 -1.10
N LEU A 37 24.42 0.83 -2.27
CA LEU A 37 23.31 1.49 -2.97
C LEU A 37 22.24 0.49 -3.38
N LYS A 38 22.64 -0.66 -3.92
CA LYS A 38 21.73 -1.75 -4.29
C LYS A 38 20.96 -2.26 -3.07
N GLN A 39 21.66 -2.56 -1.97
CA GLN A 39 21.02 -2.99 -0.72
C GLN A 39 20.02 -1.95 -0.19
N SER A 40 20.35 -0.66 -0.29
CA SER A 40 19.43 0.42 0.11
C SER A 40 18.19 0.47 -0.78
N GLN A 41 18.34 0.26 -2.09
CA GLN A 41 17.22 0.22 -3.04
C GLN A 41 16.33 -1.00 -2.82
N ASP A 42 16.93 -2.17 -2.62
CA ASP A 42 16.19 -3.42 -2.35
C ASP A 42 15.39 -3.30 -1.05
N LYS A 43 15.99 -2.73 0.01
CA LYS A 43 15.30 -2.45 1.28
C LYS A 43 14.14 -1.48 1.10
N TYR A 44 14.35 -0.39 0.35
CA TYR A 44 13.31 0.59 0.06
C TYR A 44 12.12 -0.03 -0.68
N LEU A 45 12.39 -0.82 -1.73
CA LEU A 45 11.33 -1.51 -2.48
C LEU A 45 10.57 -2.50 -1.60
N TYR A 46 11.27 -3.26 -0.76
CA TYR A 46 10.64 -4.17 0.19
C TYR A 46 9.70 -3.44 1.15
N GLU A 47 10.15 -2.34 1.76
CA GLU A 47 9.31 -1.52 2.65
C GLU A 47 8.11 -0.91 1.91
N LEU A 48 8.29 -0.48 0.67
CA LEU A 48 7.20 0.04 -0.17
C LEU A 48 6.14 -1.02 -0.45
N ARG A 49 6.55 -2.26 -0.78
CA ARG A 49 5.64 -3.38 -1.01
C ARG A 49 4.87 -3.77 0.25
N LEU A 50 5.55 -3.79 1.40
CA LEU A 50 4.89 -3.98 2.70
C LEU A 50 3.86 -2.89 2.97
N ASN A 51 4.17 -1.63 2.68
CA ASN A 51 3.24 -0.52 2.84
C ASN A 51 2.03 -0.64 1.92
N ALA A 52 2.21 -1.05 0.66
CA ALA A 52 1.11 -1.33 -0.25
C ALA A 52 0.19 -2.43 0.29
N LEU A 53 0.77 -3.53 0.78
CA LEU A 53 0.03 -4.64 1.36
C LEU A 53 -0.70 -4.23 2.65
N LYS A 54 -0.07 -3.41 3.50
CA LYS A 54 -0.71 -2.82 4.67
C LYS A 54 -1.88 -1.91 4.29
N ALA A 55 -1.72 -1.05 3.28
CA ALA A 55 -2.78 -0.17 2.81
C ALA A 55 -4.01 -0.97 2.32
N THR A 56 -3.82 -2.07 1.58
CA THR A 56 -4.95 -2.93 1.18
C THR A 56 -5.70 -3.52 2.39
N LYS A 57 -4.97 -3.97 3.42
CA LYS A 57 -5.58 -4.48 4.67
C LYS A 57 -6.32 -3.39 5.44
N GLU A 58 -5.81 -2.17 5.48
CA GLU A 58 -6.49 -1.03 6.13
C GLU A 58 -7.81 -0.67 5.43
N VAL A 59 -7.85 -0.73 4.10
CA VAL A 59 -9.09 -0.54 3.34
C VAL A 59 -10.07 -1.68 3.60
N GLU A 60 -9.61 -2.93 3.65
CA GLU A 60 -10.44 -4.09 4.00
C GLU A 60 -11.07 -3.95 5.39
N MET A 61 -10.29 -3.55 6.41
CA MET A 61 -10.81 -3.29 7.75
C MET A 61 -11.82 -2.13 7.77
N THR A 62 -11.57 -1.08 6.99
CA THR A 62 -12.49 0.06 6.84
C THR A 62 -13.81 -0.40 6.23
N TRP A 63 -13.74 -1.25 5.21
CA TRP A 63 -14.90 -1.87 4.58
C TRP A 63 -15.70 -2.74 5.57
N GLN A 64 -15.01 -3.62 6.33
CA GLN A 64 -15.66 -4.50 7.31
C GLN A 64 -16.37 -3.67 8.39
N LYS A 65 -15.74 -2.60 8.88
CA LYS A 65 -16.36 -1.68 9.83
C LYS A 65 -17.59 -0.99 9.24
N ALA A 66 -17.49 -0.50 8.00
CA ALA A 66 -18.61 0.15 7.32
C ALA A 66 -19.83 -0.77 7.20
N ILE A 67 -19.61 -2.01 6.79
CA ILE A 67 -20.65 -3.03 6.73
C ILE A 67 -21.25 -3.31 8.11
N ASN A 68 -20.41 -3.47 9.14
CA ASN A 68 -20.88 -3.77 10.49
C ASN A 68 -21.76 -2.64 11.06
N ASP A 69 -21.35 -1.39 10.88
CA ASP A 69 -22.13 -0.23 11.33
C ASP A 69 -23.48 -0.15 10.60
N LEU A 70 -23.52 -0.45 9.30
CA LEU A 70 -24.77 -0.51 8.54
C LEU A 70 -25.68 -1.65 8.99
N TYR A 71 -25.13 -2.82 9.33
CA TYR A 71 -25.90 -3.92 9.90
C TYR A 71 -26.57 -3.52 11.22
N HIS A 72 -25.85 -2.84 12.12
CA HIS A 72 -26.40 -2.38 13.38
C HIS A 72 -27.53 -1.34 13.18
N GLU A 73 -27.34 -0.42 12.24
CA GLU A 73 -28.37 0.57 11.90
C GLU A 73 -29.63 -0.09 11.28
N LYS A 74 -29.45 -1.08 10.41
CA LYS A 74 -30.56 -1.89 9.86
C LYS A 74 -31.31 -2.64 10.94
N ASP A 75 -30.60 -3.29 11.86
CA ASP A 75 -31.21 -4.02 12.97
C ASP A 75 -32.02 -3.09 13.88
N ARG A 76 -31.48 -1.91 14.17
CA ARG A 76 -32.18 -0.87 14.94
C ARG A 76 -33.53 -0.49 14.31
N ILE A 77 -33.58 -0.33 12.98
CA ILE A 77 -34.81 -0.01 12.24
C ILE A 77 -35.80 -1.17 12.26
N LYS A 78 -35.33 -2.41 12.07
CA LYS A 78 -36.18 -3.63 12.13
C LYS A 78 -36.93 -3.76 13.45
N ASN A 79 -36.32 -3.32 14.55
CA ASN A 79 -36.90 -3.42 15.88
C ASN A 79 -37.99 -2.37 16.20
N ILE A 80 -38.22 -1.35 15.35
CA ILE A 80 -39.26 -0.33 15.58
C ILE A 80 -40.67 -0.84 15.24
N GLY A 81 -40.82 -1.88 14.41
CA GLY A 81 -42.16 -2.47 14.19
C GLY A 81 -42.19 -3.66 13.24
N ASN A 82 -43.03 -4.65 13.55
CA ASN A 82 -43.23 -5.86 12.73
C ASN A 82 -43.86 -5.62 11.35
N ASN A 83 -44.33 -4.39 11.07
CA ASN A 83 -45.03 -3.99 9.83
C ASN A 83 -44.23 -2.94 9.02
N ILE A 84 -42.92 -3.13 8.87
CA ILE A 84 -42.13 -2.34 7.93
C ILE A 84 -42.66 -2.59 6.52
N ASN A 85 -43.12 -1.52 5.84
CA ASN A 85 -43.58 -1.55 4.45
C ASN A 85 -42.54 -2.24 3.56
N LEU A 86 -42.99 -3.05 2.59
CA LEU A 86 -42.15 -3.81 1.66
C LEU A 86 -41.11 -2.90 0.97
N GLU A 87 -41.51 -1.69 0.59
CA GLU A 87 -40.63 -0.67 0.00
C GLU A 87 -39.46 -0.27 0.92
N ILE A 88 -39.69 -0.17 2.23
CA ILE A 88 -38.63 0.18 3.19
C ILE A 88 -37.64 -0.99 3.32
N ARG A 89 -38.11 -2.25 3.26
CA ARG A 89 -37.21 -3.41 3.24
C ARG A 89 -36.39 -3.47 1.95
N GLU A 90 -37.01 -3.25 0.79
CA GLU A 90 -36.31 -3.24 -0.50
C GLU A 90 -35.24 -2.15 -0.53
N MET A 91 -35.54 -0.94 -0.02
CA MET A 91 -34.54 0.13 0.11
C MET A 91 -33.35 -0.25 1.01
N LEU A 92 -33.60 -0.99 2.10
CA LEU A 92 -32.55 -1.47 3.00
C LEU A 92 -31.67 -2.56 2.37
N ASP A 93 -32.26 -3.43 1.54
CA ASP A 93 -31.54 -4.51 0.85
C ASP A 93 -30.75 -3.98 -0.37
N ASP A 94 -31.26 -2.95 -1.07
CA ASP A 94 -30.53 -2.23 -2.12
C ASP A 94 -29.31 -1.47 -1.58
N LEU A 95 -29.45 -0.86 -0.40
CA LEU A 95 -28.34 -0.19 0.30
C LEU A 95 -27.22 -1.17 0.68
N GLU A 96 -27.54 -2.43 1.00
CA GLU A 96 -26.57 -3.47 1.38
C GLU A 96 -25.85 -4.05 0.16
N SER A 97 -26.58 -4.30 -0.93
CA SER A 97 -26.05 -4.96 -2.12
C SER A 97 -25.29 -4.03 -3.07
N GLY A 98 -25.72 -2.78 -3.21
CA GLY A 98 -25.19 -1.86 -4.21
C GLY A 98 -23.96 -1.06 -3.79
N LEU A 99 -23.85 -0.68 -2.50
CA LEU A 99 -22.84 0.30 -2.06
C LEU A 99 -21.46 -0.30 -1.78
N LEU A 100 -21.39 -1.53 -1.30
CA LEU A 100 -20.15 -2.05 -0.68
C LEU A 100 -19.66 -3.36 -1.27
N LYS A 101 -20.51 -4.19 -1.88
CA LYS A 101 -20.09 -5.48 -2.44
C LYS A 101 -19.05 -5.34 -3.58
N PRO A 102 -19.21 -4.42 -4.56
CA PRO A 102 -18.20 -4.21 -5.60
C PRO A 102 -16.85 -3.73 -5.05
N SER A 103 -16.86 -2.99 -3.94
CA SER A 103 -15.63 -2.52 -3.30
C SER A 103 -14.84 -3.63 -2.62
N LEU A 104 -15.51 -4.64 -2.04
CA LEU A 104 -14.82 -5.80 -1.44
C LEU A 104 -14.11 -6.64 -2.51
N GLU A 105 -14.80 -6.97 -3.60
CA GLU A 105 -14.22 -7.78 -4.68
C GLU A 105 -12.94 -7.14 -5.20
N HIS A 106 -12.95 -5.81 -5.38
CA HIS A 106 -11.78 -5.05 -5.78
C HIS A 106 -10.64 -5.09 -4.74
N ILE A 107 -10.95 -4.93 -3.44
CA ILE A 107 -9.95 -5.00 -2.36
C ILE A 107 -9.30 -6.38 -2.31
N VAL A 108 -10.11 -7.44 -2.40
CA VAL A 108 -9.64 -8.84 -2.36
C VAL A 108 -8.78 -9.15 -3.58
N GLU A 109 -9.21 -8.73 -4.78
CA GLU A 109 -8.44 -8.93 -6.01
C GLU A 109 -7.07 -8.22 -5.92
N MET A 110 -7.05 -6.97 -5.45
CA MET A 110 -5.81 -6.22 -5.26
C MET A 110 -4.89 -6.85 -4.23
N ARG A 111 -5.41 -7.27 -3.07
CA ARG A 111 -4.63 -7.96 -2.04
C ARG A 111 -4.00 -9.23 -2.61
N LYS A 112 -4.79 -10.04 -3.32
CA LYS A 112 -4.31 -11.28 -3.94
C LYS A 112 -3.19 -11.01 -4.96
N LYS A 113 -3.37 -10.01 -5.83
CA LYS A 113 -2.32 -9.61 -6.79
C LYS A 113 -1.03 -9.18 -6.10
N LEU A 114 -1.13 -8.42 -5.00
CA LEU A 114 0.03 -8.02 -4.20
C LEU A 114 0.73 -9.19 -3.52
N GLU A 115 -0.04 -10.15 -3.01
CA GLU A 115 0.49 -11.34 -2.34
C GLU A 115 1.17 -12.30 -3.34
N GLU A 116 0.58 -12.49 -4.52
CA GLU A 116 1.11 -13.37 -5.56
C GLU A 116 2.30 -12.76 -6.32
N GLY A 117 2.29 -11.44 -6.54
CA GLY A 117 3.33 -10.70 -7.27
C GLY A 117 4.25 -9.86 -6.40
N PHE A 118 4.35 -10.13 -5.09
CA PHE A 118 5.00 -9.24 -4.13
C PHE A 118 6.40 -8.80 -4.55
N ASP A 119 7.22 -9.74 -5.01
CA ASP A 119 8.61 -9.48 -5.38
C ASP A 119 8.78 -8.79 -6.73
N ASP A 120 7.73 -8.78 -7.56
CA ASP A 120 7.74 -8.23 -8.92
C ASP A 120 7.23 -6.78 -8.99
N ILE A 121 6.59 -6.29 -7.93
CA ILE A 121 6.04 -4.94 -7.87
C ILE A 121 7.15 -3.90 -8.01
N THR A 122 6.99 -3.00 -8.98
CA THR A 122 7.89 -1.87 -9.17
C THR A 122 7.62 -0.72 -8.18
N GLU A 123 8.53 0.26 -8.13
CA GLU A 123 8.34 1.45 -7.30
C GLU A 123 7.06 2.21 -7.66
N GLU A 124 6.84 2.42 -8.95
CA GLU A 124 5.68 3.13 -9.51
C GLU A 124 4.37 2.39 -9.20
N GLU A 125 4.38 1.06 -9.35
CA GLU A 125 3.22 0.23 -9.03
C GLU A 125 2.90 0.27 -7.54
N GLY A 126 3.91 0.12 -6.66
CA GLY A 126 3.74 0.21 -5.22
C GLY A 126 3.13 1.54 -4.77
N LYS A 127 3.67 2.65 -5.29
CA LYS A 127 3.13 4.01 -5.03
C LYS A 127 1.70 4.18 -5.54
N LEU A 128 1.41 3.69 -6.75
CA LEU A 128 0.07 3.76 -7.34
C LEU A 128 -0.95 2.98 -6.50
N ILE A 129 -0.58 1.79 -6.04
CA ILE A 129 -1.44 0.94 -5.21
C ILE A 129 -1.74 1.62 -3.88
N ILE A 130 -0.72 2.13 -3.19
CA ILE A 130 -0.90 2.87 -1.92
C ILE A 130 -1.90 4.02 -2.14
N ARG A 131 -1.68 4.85 -3.16
CA ARG A 131 -2.55 5.99 -3.45
C ARG A 131 -3.99 5.57 -3.77
N LYS A 132 -4.18 4.50 -4.54
CA LYS A 132 -5.52 3.97 -4.84
C LYS A 132 -6.23 3.49 -3.57
N MET A 133 -5.50 2.84 -2.67
CA MET A 133 -6.04 2.37 -1.39
C MET A 133 -6.39 3.51 -0.44
N GLU A 134 -5.56 4.56 -0.38
CA GLU A 134 -5.88 5.77 0.38
C GLU A 134 -7.18 6.43 -0.10
N ILE A 135 -7.33 6.61 -1.43
CA ILE A 135 -8.55 7.17 -2.03
C ILE A 135 -9.76 6.30 -1.69
N MET A 136 -9.65 4.98 -1.89
CA MET A 136 -10.73 4.05 -1.58
C MET A 136 -11.12 4.07 -0.10
N SER A 137 -10.15 4.18 0.81
CA SER A 137 -10.43 4.30 2.25
C SER A 137 -11.27 5.54 2.55
N VAL A 138 -10.94 6.68 1.93
CA VAL A 138 -11.69 7.93 2.08
C VAL A 138 -13.09 7.80 1.51
N GLU A 139 -13.24 7.23 0.32
CA GLU A 139 -14.53 7.03 -0.34
C GLU A 139 -15.44 6.09 0.47
N LEU A 140 -14.90 5.01 1.02
CA LEU A 140 -15.64 4.08 1.89
C LEU A 140 -16.13 4.77 3.16
N ARG A 141 -15.30 5.56 3.83
CA ARG A 141 -15.70 6.33 5.02
C ARG A 141 -16.79 7.34 4.69
N HIS A 142 -16.64 8.06 3.59
CA HIS A 142 -17.65 9.03 3.15
C HIS A 142 -18.99 8.33 2.85
N THR A 143 -18.92 7.21 2.15
CA THR A 143 -20.08 6.38 1.79
C THR A 143 -20.78 5.82 3.04
N GLN A 144 -20.01 5.36 4.01
CA GLN A 144 -20.50 4.91 5.30
C GLN A 144 -21.23 6.03 6.05
N GLU A 145 -20.62 7.21 6.17
CA GLU A 145 -21.24 8.36 6.83
C GLU A 145 -22.55 8.79 6.17
N GLN A 146 -22.59 8.85 4.83
CA GLN A 146 -23.81 9.17 4.09
C GLN A 146 -24.90 8.11 4.33
N SER A 147 -24.51 6.84 4.35
CA SER A 147 -25.44 5.75 4.56
C SER A 147 -26.02 5.78 5.97
N ILE A 148 -25.19 5.91 7.02
CA ILE A 148 -25.64 6.07 8.41
C ILE A 148 -26.62 7.25 8.55
N LYS A 149 -26.36 8.38 7.90
CA LYS A 149 -27.30 9.53 7.89
C LYS A 149 -28.65 9.15 7.28
N LYS A 150 -28.67 8.40 6.17
CA LYS A 150 -29.92 7.92 5.56
C LYS A 150 -30.67 6.97 6.49
N TYR A 151 -29.97 6.05 7.14
CA TYR A 151 -30.53 5.14 8.14
C TYR A 151 -31.14 5.91 9.32
N GLN A 152 -30.43 6.91 9.85
CA GLN A 152 -30.94 7.76 10.94
C GLN A 152 -32.21 8.51 10.54
N LEU A 153 -32.23 9.12 9.35
CA LEU A 153 -33.42 9.82 8.83
C LEU A 153 -34.62 8.89 8.67
N LEU A 154 -34.39 7.65 8.23
CA LEU A 154 -35.43 6.64 8.11
C LEU A 154 -35.93 6.20 9.49
N TYR A 155 -35.03 5.98 10.45
CA TYR A 155 -35.34 5.66 11.84
C TYR A 155 -36.23 6.75 12.47
N ASP A 156 -35.84 8.02 12.33
CA ASP A 156 -36.58 9.16 12.89
C ASP A 156 -37.99 9.25 12.29
N LYS A 157 -38.11 9.13 10.95
CA LYS A 157 -39.41 9.09 10.27
C LYS A 157 -40.31 7.95 10.74
N MET A 158 -39.74 6.77 11.00
CA MET A 158 -40.52 5.63 11.47
C MET A 158 -40.99 5.78 12.92
N LYS A 159 -40.28 6.55 13.74
CA LYS A 159 -40.66 6.82 15.13
C LYS A 159 -41.80 7.83 15.25
N ASP A 160 -41.95 8.69 14.25
CA ASP A 160 -43.02 9.71 14.18
C ASP A 160 -44.36 9.15 13.63
N ILE A 161 -44.37 7.90 13.15
CA ILE A 161 -45.56 7.16 12.66
C ILE A 161 -46.12 6.30 13.79
#